data_AF-A0A6P8H1S6-F1
#
_entry.id   AF-A0A6P8H1S6-F1
#
_cell.length_a   1.000
_cell.length_b   1.000
_cell.length_c   1.000
_cell.angle_alpha   90.00
_cell.angle_beta   90.00
_cell.angle_gamma   90.00
#
_symmetry.space_group_name_H-M   'P 1'
#
loop_
_entity.id
_entity.type
_entity.pdbx_description
1 polymer ?
#
loop_
_entity_poly.entity_id
_entity_poly.type
_entity_poly.pdbx_seq_one_letter_code
_entity_poly.pdbx_strand_id
1 'polypeptide(L)'
;MCRSCRTLAILPALFGVFCCATFLLTYCVSLHYEKTPYPWFPSVGKTKKAPERNVFGQLFNLCSFLLLITMFVRHIQLKHDADWNEESRPLVLRLNRIALIFGGLAALGASLVANFQVGSVIVIHFTGEAMVFFFGLVYCWIQTVICYKMKVCGVNSSCLFNTRAAFTIAATVFFIVCLAGAGYAQYIKENGQHNGNSTVVVEWKPGVEGFSPHIVGVTAEWLSALCLLFFIVTFYGEFKSIKMKLVVSRRSASPIPLSVSDESMRTPLLL
;
A
#
# COMPACT_ATOMS: atom_id res chain seq x y z
N MET A 1 8.23 8.22 -33.23
CA MET A 1 8.11 7.99 -31.77
C MET A 1 6.99 7.01 -31.52
N CYS A 2 7.30 5.76 -31.17
CA CYS A 2 6.29 4.72 -30.94
C CYS A 2 5.50 5.03 -29.65
N ARG A 3 4.21 5.35 -29.79
CA ARG A 3 3.29 5.74 -28.69
C ARG A 3 2.81 4.58 -27.82
N SER A 4 3.37 3.38 -27.98
CA SER A 4 2.85 2.16 -27.32
C SER A 4 3.92 1.34 -26.59
N CYS A 5 4.87 2.00 -25.91
CA CYS A 5 5.54 1.34 -24.78
C CYS A 5 4.65 1.55 -23.55
N ARG A 6 3.90 0.50 -23.17
CA ARG A 6 3.07 0.49 -21.96
C ARG A 6 3.93 0.90 -20.78
N THR A 7 3.67 2.10 -20.31
CA THR A 7 4.48 2.79 -19.31
C THR A 7 4.25 2.16 -17.93
N LEU A 8 5.30 2.03 -17.11
CA LEU A 8 5.19 1.43 -15.76
C LEU A 8 4.24 2.21 -14.82
N ALA A 9 3.86 3.44 -15.19
CA ALA A 9 2.83 4.23 -14.54
C ALA A 9 1.48 3.51 -14.39
N ILE A 10 1.20 2.49 -15.22
CA ILE A 10 0.00 1.67 -15.05
C ILE A 10 -0.05 0.96 -13.69
N LEU A 11 1.10 0.66 -13.06
CA LEU A 11 1.17 -0.05 -11.79
C LEU A 11 0.51 0.71 -10.62
N PRO A 12 0.96 1.93 -10.25
CA PRO A 12 0.31 2.70 -9.17
C PRO A 12 -1.15 3.06 -9.50
N ALA A 13 -1.50 3.22 -10.79
CA ALA A 13 -2.88 3.46 -11.21
C ALA A 13 -3.77 2.23 -11.00
N LEU A 14 -3.33 1.05 -11.44
CA LEU A 14 -4.04 -0.21 -11.22
C LEU A 14 -4.17 -0.50 -9.72
N PHE A 15 -3.11 -0.29 -8.94
CA PHE A 15 -3.17 -0.41 -7.48
C PHE A 15 -4.30 0.46 -6.90
N GLY A 16 -4.35 1.75 -7.27
CA GLY A 16 -5.43 2.66 -6.88
C GLY A 16 -6.82 2.16 -7.24
N VAL A 17 -7.02 1.77 -8.51
CA VAL A 17 -8.29 1.27 -9.03
C VAL A 17 -8.73 -0.01 -8.32
N PHE A 18 -7.82 -0.98 -8.15
CA PHE A 18 -8.14 -2.25 -7.49
C PHE A 18 -8.43 -2.07 -6.01
N CYS A 19 -7.76 -1.15 -5.30
CA CYS A 19 -8.12 -0.84 -3.91
C CYS A 19 -9.54 -0.26 -3.83
N CYS A 20 -9.87 0.74 -4.65
CA CYS A 20 -11.22 1.31 -4.70
C CYS A 20 -12.26 0.25 -5.05
N ALA A 21 -12.00 -0.58 -6.06
CA ALA A 21 -12.87 -1.67 -6.47
C ALA A 21 -13.04 -2.71 -5.36
N THR A 22 -11.97 -3.06 -4.63
CA THR A 22 -12.02 -3.99 -3.50
C THR A 22 -13.03 -3.51 -2.48
N PHE A 23 -12.95 -2.25 -2.04
CA PHE A 23 -13.85 -1.73 -1.01
C PHE A 23 -15.29 -1.58 -1.52
N LEU A 24 -15.49 -1.03 -2.72
CA LEU A 24 -16.82 -0.84 -3.29
C LEU A 24 -17.52 -2.17 -3.55
N LEU A 25 -16.86 -3.14 -4.20
CA LEU A 25 -17.46 -4.43 -4.50
C LEU A 25 -17.76 -5.21 -3.22
N THR A 26 -16.84 -5.19 -2.25
CA THR A 26 -17.07 -5.85 -0.97
C THR A 26 -18.28 -5.26 -0.23
N TYR A 27 -18.43 -3.93 -0.25
CA TYR A 27 -19.59 -3.25 0.32
C TYR A 27 -20.88 -3.60 -0.42
N CYS A 28 -20.89 -3.59 -1.76
CA CYS A 28 -22.04 -3.97 -2.57
C CYS A 28 -22.49 -5.42 -2.32
N VAL A 29 -21.55 -6.36 -2.19
CA VAL A 29 -21.86 -7.76 -1.85
C VAL A 29 -22.47 -7.84 -0.45
N SER A 30 -21.91 -7.13 0.53
CA SER A 30 -22.47 -7.08 1.89
C SER A 30 -23.90 -6.53 1.92
N LEU A 31 -24.19 -5.46 1.18
CA LEU A 31 -25.55 -4.92 1.05
C LEU A 31 -26.53 -5.92 0.42
N HIS A 32 -26.09 -6.66 -0.60
CA HIS A 32 -26.93 -7.65 -1.28
C HIS A 32 -27.34 -8.80 -0.36
N TYR A 33 -26.42 -9.30 0.47
CA TYR A 33 -26.65 -10.48 1.30
C TYR A 33 -27.18 -10.16 2.70
N GLU A 34 -26.82 -9.03 3.32
CA GLU A 34 -27.11 -8.78 4.74
C GLU A 34 -28.28 -7.83 5.00
N LYS A 35 -28.88 -7.19 3.98
CA LYS A 35 -29.98 -6.19 4.03
C LYS A 35 -29.71 -4.93 4.91
N THR A 36 -28.96 -5.03 6.00
CA THR A 36 -28.47 -3.96 6.88
C THR A 36 -27.13 -4.35 7.52
N PRO A 37 -25.97 -4.09 6.88
CA PRO A 37 -24.68 -4.29 7.55
C PRO A 37 -24.56 -3.28 8.69
N TYR A 38 -24.57 -3.77 9.93
CA TYR A 38 -24.32 -2.95 11.11
C TYR A 38 -22.98 -3.36 11.75
N PRO A 39 -22.04 -2.43 12.00
CA PRO A 39 -22.09 -1.00 11.67
C PRO A 39 -22.04 -0.74 10.15
N TRP A 40 -22.69 0.35 9.72
CA TRP A 40 -22.77 0.77 8.30
C TRP A 40 -21.40 1.02 7.63
N PHE A 41 -20.35 1.15 8.46
CA PHE A 41 -18.99 1.42 8.06
C PHE A 41 -18.04 0.55 8.92
N PRO A 42 -17.83 -0.72 8.56
CA PRO A 42 -16.90 -1.59 9.29
C PRO A 42 -15.46 -1.11 9.11
N SER A 43 -14.58 -1.40 10.07
CA SER A 43 -13.12 -1.26 9.88
C SER A 43 -12.67 -1.95 8.59
N VAL A 44 -11.56 -1.47 8.03
CA VAL A 44 -11.01 -1.94 6.77
C VAL A 44 -10.73 -3.44 6.88
N GLY A 45 -11.31 -4.23 5.98
CA GLY A 45 -11.07 -5.67 5.92
C GLY A 45 -11.78 -6.53 6.97
N LYS A 46 -12.74 -5.99 7.74
CA LYS A 46 -13.56 -6.79 8.67
C LYS A 46 -14.81 -7.39 8.01
N THR A 47 -14.62 -8.09 6.90
CA THR A 47 -15.66 -8.93 6.28
C THR A 47 -15.78 -10.26 7.00
N LYS A 48 -16.98 -10.59 7.51
CA LYS A 48 -17.16 -11.76 8.38
C LYS A 48 -17.70 -12.99 7.65
N LYS A 49 -18.57 -12.83 6.64
CA LYS A 49 -19.26 -13.95 6.01
C LYS A 49 -18.78 -14.17 4.58
N ALA A 50 -19.07 -15.37 4.09
CA ALA A 50 -18.98 -15.66 2.67
C ALA A 50 -20.32 -15.26 2.02
N PRO A 51 -20.32 -14.70 0.80
CA PRO A 51 -19.19 -14.63 -0.13
C PRO A 51 -18.31 -13.38 -0.04
N GLU A 52 -18.68 -12.33 0.71
CA GLU A 52 -18.00 -11.03 0.69
C GLU A 52 -16.54 -11.09 1.14
N ARG A 53 -16.21 -11.94 2.14
CA ARG A 53 -14.82 -12.11 2.59
C ARG A 53 -13.92 -12.72 1.51
N ASN A 54 -14.47 -13.58 0.65
CA ASN A 54 -13.70 -14.24 -0.41
C ASN A 54 -13.39 -13.24 -1.53
N VAL A 55 -14.38 -12.42 -1.89
CA VAL A 55 -14.19 -11.32 -2.86
C VAL A 55 -13.18 -10.31 -2.34
N PHE A 56 -13.30 -9.90 -1.07
CA PHE A 56 -12.34 -9.03 -0.40
C PHE A 56 -10.93 -9.63 -0.44
N GLY A 57 -10.76 -10.87 0.03
CA GLY A 57 -9.47 -11.52 0.10
C GLY A 57 -8.80 -11.66 -1.27
N GLN A 58 -9.55 -12.04 -2.31
CA GLN A 58 -9.00 -12.16 -3.66
C GLN A 58 -8.51 -10.81 -4.22
N LEU A 59 -9.35 -9.77 -4.13
CA LEU A 59 -9.02 -8.46 -4.68
C LEU A 59 -7.92 -7.76 -3.85
N PHE A 60 -7.95 -7.90 -2.52
CA PHE A 60 -6.95 -7.27 -1.65
C PHE A 60 -5.59 -7.96 -1.71
N ASN A 61 -5.51 -9.28 -1.96
CA ASN A 61 -4.25 -9.94 -2.29
C ASN A 61 -3.66 -9.43 -3.61
N LEU A 62 -4.50 -9.18 -4.62
CA LEU A 62 -4.04 -8.55 -5.87
C LEU A 62 -3.51 -7.12 -5.62
N CYS A 63 -4.18 -6.35 -4.76
CA CYS A 63 -3.68 -5.04 -4.32
C CYS A 63 -2.33 -5.14 -3.63
N SER A 64 -2.16 -6.11 -2.71
CA SER A 64 -0.89 -6.38 -2.01
C SER A 64 0.24 -6.69 -3.00
N PHE A 65 -0.01 -7.52 -4.00
CA PHE A 65 0.98 -7.84 -5.03
C PHE A 65 1.34 -6.62 -5.89
N LEU A 66 0.34 -5.84 -6.33
CA LEU A 66 0.57 -4.61 -7.10
C LEU A 66 1.34 -3.56 -6.28
N LEU A 67 1.07 -3.46 -4.98
CA LEU A 67 1.82 -2.61 -4.05
C LEU A 67 3.29 -3.03 -4.02
N LEU A 68 3.57 -4.31 -3.83
CA LEU A 68 4.94 -4.84 -3.79
C LEU A 68 5.71 -4.53 -5.08
N ILE A 69 5.12 -4.79 -6.25
CA ILE A 69 5.74 -4.47 -7.55
C ILE A 69 5.96 -2.97 -7.68
N THR A 70 4.98 -2.14 -7.28
CA THR A 70 5.11 -0.68 -7.32
C THR A 70 6.29 -0.21 -6.48
N MET A 71 6.47 -0.75 -5.28
CA MET A 71 7.62 -0.40 -4.42
C MET A 71 8.95 -0.87 -4.98
N PHE A 72 8.96 -2.05 -5.61
CA PHE A 72 10.14 -2.56 -6.29
C PHE A 72 10.55 -1.69 -7.49
N VAL A 73 9.59 -1.30 -8.34
CA VAL A 73 9.85 -0.37 -9.45
C VAL A 73 10.30 0.99 -8.94
N ARG A 74 9.67 1.51 -7.88
CA ARG A 74 10.11 2.76 -7.23
C ARG A 74 11.53 2.66 -6.72
N HIS A 75 11.91 1.50 -6.16
CA HIS A 75 13.27 1.26 -5.70
C HIS A 75 14.28 1.30 -6.84
N ILE A 76 13.99 0.63 -7.97
CA ILE A 76 14.86 0.65 -9.15
C ILE A 76 14.97 2.07 -9.72
N GLN A 77 13.84 2.76 -9.84
CA GLN A 77 13.78 4.14 -10.33
C GLN A 77 14.69 5.04 -9.49
N LEU A 78 14.54 5.05 -8.17
CA LEU A 78 15.36 5.88 -7.28
C LEU A 78 16.84 5.50 -7.29
N LYS A 79 17.16 4.22 -7.52
CA LYS A 79 18.57 3.78 -7.64
C LYS A 79 19.23 4.39 -8.88
N HIS A 80 18.49 4.51 -9.98
CA HIS A 80 18.95 5.14 -11.20
C HIS A 80 18.96 6.66 -11.07
N ASP A 81 17.90 7.24 -10.52
CA ASP A 81 17.76 8.69 -10.45
C ASP A 81 18.73 9.29 -9.42
N ALA A 82 19.18 8.57 -8.39
CA ALA A 82 20.06 9.11 -7.35
C ALA A 82 21.41 9.68 -7.84
N ASP A 83 21.77 9.49 -9.11
CA ASP A 83 23.00 10.02 -9.71
C ASP A 83 22.94 11.55 -9.98
N TRP A 84 21.81 12.24 -9.72
CA TRP A 84 21.69 13.70 -9.93
C TRP A 84 22.47 14.57 -8.92
N ASN A 85 22.89 14.06 -7.76
CA ASN A 85 23.72 14.78 -6.80
C ASN A 85 24.58 13.82 -5.97
N GLU A 86 25.89 13.93 -6.12
CA GLU A 86 26.88 13.10 -5.41
C GLU A 86 26.79 13.21 -3.88
N GLU A 87 26.49 14.39 -3.34
CA GLU A 87 26.44 14.63 -1.89
C GLU A 87 25.26 13.88 -1.25
N SER A 88 24.07 13.97 -1.86
CA SER A 88 22.85 13.33 -1.34
C SER A 88 22.72 11.86 -1.72
N ARG A 89 23.42 11.41 -2.76
CA ARG A 89 23.38 10.04 -3.29
C ARG A 89 23.50 8.93 -2.24
N PRO A 90 24.52 8.89 -1.35
CA PRO A 90 24.65 7.79 -0.40
C PRO A 90 23.47 7.70 0.58
N LEU A 91 22.96 8.84 1.02
CA LEU A 91 21.77 8.91 1.87
C LEU A 91 20.53 8.42 1.13
N VAL A 92 20.28 8.91 -0.09
CA VAL A 92 19.11 8.52 -0.89
C VAL A 92 19.13 7.01 -1.18
N LEU A 93 20.27 6.44 -1.55
CA LEU A 93 20.38 4.99 -1.81
C LEU A 93 20.14 4.15 -0.55
N ARG A 94 20.63 4.60 0.61
CA ARG A 94 20.39 3.93 1.91
C ARG A 94 18.90 3.99 2.26
N LEU A 95 18.31 5.17 2.22
CA LEU A 95 16.89 5.38 2.48
C LEU A 95 16.02 4.57 1.51
N ASN A 96 16.37 4.53 0.23
CA ASN A 96 15.64 3.75 -0.77
C ASN A 96 15.66 2.24 -0.50
N ARG A 97 16.77 1.69 0.01
CA ARG A 97 16.84 0.28 0.41
C ARG A 97 15.98 0.00 1.65
N ILE A 98 16.05 0.87 2.65
CA ILE A 98 15.25 0.76 3.88
C ILE A 98 13.76 0.87 3.53
N ALA A 99 13.38 1.81 2.65
CA ALA A 99 12.03 1.95 2.16
C ALA A 99 11.54 0.66 1.48
N LEU A 100 12.34 0.02 0.62
CA LEU A 100 11.92 -1.23 0.00
C LEU A 100 11.56 -2.32 1.03
N ILE A 101 12.33 -2.43 2.13
CA ILE A 101 12.05 -3.39 3.21
C ILE A 101 10.70 -3.08 3.86
N PHE A 102 10.49 -1.82 4.29
CA PHE A 102 9.24 -1.43 4.94
C PHE A 102 8.02 -1.50 4.00
N GLY A 103 8.18 -1.12 2.73
CA GLY A 103 7.15 -1.27 1.73
C GLY A 103 6.79 -2.75 1.47
N GLY A 104 7.79 -3.64 1.47
CA GLY A 104 7.57 -5.08 1.38
C GLY A 104 6.86 -5.66 2.60
N LEU A 105 7.22 -5.23 3.80
CA LEU A 105 6.52 -5.61 5.04
C LEU A 105 5.08 -5.10 5.07
N ALA A 106 4.81 -3.88 4.58
CA ALA A 106 3.46 -3.36 4.44
C ALA A 106 2.62 -4.17 3.44
N ALA A 107 3.20 -4.57 2.30
CA ALA A 107 2.54 -5.45 1.33
C ALA A 107 2.25 -6.84 1.93
N LEU A 108 3.20 -7.42 2.66
CA LEU A 108 2.98 -8.66 3.40
C LEU A 108 1.83 -8.50 4.41
N GLY A 109 1.80 -7.39 5.16
CA GLY A 109 0.70 -7.05 6.06
C GLY A 109 -0.65 -7.02 5.36
N ALA A 110 -0.72 -6.42 4.16
CA ALA A 110 -1.96 -6.38 3.37
C ALA A 110 -2.41 -7.78 2.94
N SER A 111 -1.48 -8.68 2.62
CA SER A 111 -1.81 -10.09 2.34
C SER A 111 -2.32 -10.81 3.60
N LEU A 112 -1.73 -10.54 4.78
CA LEU A 112 -2.24 -11.11 6.03
C LEU A 112 -3.69 -10.65 6.32
N VAL A 113 -3.97 -9.36 6.21
CA VAL A 113 -5.33 -8.80 6.36
C VAL A 113 -6.32 -9.42 5.38
N ALA A 114 -5.89 -9.65 4.13
CA ALA A 114 -6.72 -10.25 3.08
C ALA A 114 -7.16 -11.69 3.41
N ASN A 115 -6.31 -12.47 4.07
CA ASN A 115 -6.49 -13.92 4.23
C ASN A 115 -6.95 -14.33 5.64
N PHE A 116 -6.51 -13.62 6.68
CA PHE A 116 -6.81 -13.95 8.07
C PHE A 116 -7.89 -13.01 8.59
N GLN A 117 -9.13 -13.47 8.70
CA GLN A 117 -10.24 -12.64 9.15
C GLN A 117 -10.24 -12.48 10.68
N VAL A 118 -10.70 -11.31 11.17
CA VAL A 118 -10.86 -11.02 12.60
C VAL A 118 -11.67 -12.09 13.33
N GLY A 119 -12.72 -12.63 12.70
CA GLY A 119 -13.60 -13.62 13.30
C GLY A 119 -13.00 -15.03 13.40
N SER A 120 -11.85 -15.30 12.77
CA SER A 120 -11.23 -16.63 12.75
C SER A 120 -9.83 -16.61 13.36
N VAL A 121 -8.98 -15.66 12.98
CA VAL A 121 -7.58 -15.59 13.44
C VAL A 121 -7.20 -14.15 13.76
N ILE A 122 -7.80 -13.63 14.84
CA ILE A 122 -7.72 -12.22 15.27
C ILE A 122 -6.29 -11.68 15.41
N VAL A 123 -5.37 -12.47 15.99
CA VAL A 123 -3.98 -12.05 16.26
C VAL A 123 -3.23 -11.79 14.96
N ILE A 124 -3.37 -12.68 13.97
CA ILE A 124 -2.69 -12.54 12.67
C ILE A 124 -3.30 -11.38 11.88
N HIS A 125 -4.63 -11.21 11.93
CA HIS A 125 -5.29 -10.08 11.29
C HIS A 125 -4.74 -8.74 11.78
N PHE A 126 -4.75 -8.51 13.10
CA PHE A 126 -4.27 -7.25 13.67
C PHE A 126 -2.76 -7.07 13.51
N THR A 127 -1.99 -8.16 13.49
CA THR A 127 -0.57 -8.10 13.11
C THR A 127 -0.42 -7.57 11.68
N GLY A 128 -1.20 -8.12 10.73
CA GLY A 128 -1.22 -7.65 9.36
C GLY A 128 -1.62 -6.18 9.23
N GLU A 129 -2.68 -5.77 9.95
CA GLU A 129 -3.16 -4.39 9.99
C GLU A 129 -2.08 -3.43 10.50
N ALA A 130 -1.44 -3.77 11.62
CA ALA A 130 -0.33 -3.00 12.17
C ALA A 130 0.84 -2.91 11.18
N MET A 131 1.16 -3.99 10.46
CA MET A 131 2.20 -3.99 9.43
C MET A 131 1.86 -3.05 8.26
N VAL A 132 0.60 -3.04 7.78
CA VAL A 132 0.16 -2.14 6.72
C VAL A 132 0.35 -0.68 7.13
N PHE A 133 -0.19 -0.30 8.29
CA PHE A 133 -0.19 1.09 8.70
C PHE A 133 1.18 1.56 9.18
N PHE A 134 1.82 0.84 10.10
CA PHE A 134 3.08 1.28 10.67
C PHE A 134 4.20 1.28 9.63
N PHE A 135 4.41 0.17 8.92
CA PHE A 135 5.46 0.12 7.90
C PHE A 135 5.11 0.94 6.66
N GLY A 136 3.83 1.07 6.32
CA GLY A 136 3.37 1.99 5.27
C GLY A 136 3.66 3.46 5.60
N LEU A 137 3.47 3.89 6.86
CA LEU A 137 3.81 5.23 7.31
C LEU A 137 5.32 5.48 7.28
N VAL A 138 6.13 4.53 7.78
CA VAL A 138 7.59 4.62 7.72
C VAL A 138 8.05 4.73 6.27
N TYR A 139 7.47 3.93 5.37
CA TYR A 139 7.72 4.03 3.93
C TYR A 139 7.41 5.43 3.38
N CYS A 140 6.23 5.98 3.68
CA CYS A 140 5.80 7.29 3.18
C CYS A 140 6.68 8.44 3.72
N TRP A 141 7.09 8.39 4.99
CA TRP A 141 8.03 9.35 5.56
C TRP A 141 9.39 9.30 4.84
N ILE A 142 9.95 8.11 4.64
CA ILE A 142 11.21 7.95 3.92
C ILE A 142 11.09 8.47 2.49
N GLN A 143 10.02 8.12 1.77
CA GLN A 143 9.80 8.60 0.40
C GLN A 143 9.56 10.11 0.33
N THR A 144 8.95 10.72 1.36
CA THR A 144 8.80 12.17 1.46
C THR A 144 10.14 12.87 1.66
N VAL A 145 11.02 12.31 2.51
CA VAL A 145 12.40 12.81 2.70
C VAL A 145 13.20 12.71 1.39
N ILE A 146 13.12 11.58 0.68
CA ILE A 146 13.76 11.43 -0.63
C ILE A 146 13.19 12.45 -1.62
N CYS A 147 11.86 12.64 -1.65
CA CYS A 147 11.20 13.62 -2.51
C CYS A 147 11.65 15.05 -2.21
N TYR A 148 11.86 15.40 -0.94
CA TYR A 148 12.43 16.69 -0.54
C TYR A 148 13.85 16.87 -1.09
N LYS A 149 14.73 15.87 -0.95
CA LYS A 149 16.09 15.93 -1.49
C LYS A 149 16.09 16.11 -3.02
N MET A 150 15.24 15.35 -3.72
CA MET A 150 15.05 15.49 -5.17
C MET A 150 14.48 16.86 -5.57
N LYS A 151 13.60 17.45 -4.74
CA LYS A 151 13.05 18.80 -4.95
C LYS A 151 14.13 19.87 -4.83
N VAL A 152 14.98 19.80 -3.79
CA VAL A 152 16.06 20.79 -3.56
C VAL A 152 16.98 20.90 -4.77
N CYS A 153 17.13 19.82 -5.55
CA CYS A 153 18.01 19.81 -6.72
C CYS A 153 17.25 19.84 -8.06
N GLY A 154 16.00 20.29 -8.04
CA GLY A 154 15.22 20.58 -9.25
C GLY A 154 14.67 19.36 -9.99
N VAL A 155 14.84 18.14 -9.46
CA VAL A 155 14.33 16.91 -10.09
C VAL A 155 12.83 16.74 -9.87
N ASN A 156 12.36 17.02 -8.65
CA ASN A 156 10.94 16.96 -8.30
C ASN A 156 10.35 18.36 -8.05
N SER A 157 9.07 18.54 -8.38
CA SER A 157 8.39 19.81 -8.17
C SER A 157 8.02 20.05 -6.70
N SER A 158 7.92 21.31 -6.29
CA SER A 158 7.41 21.70 -4.97
C SER A 158 6.00 21.18 -4.72
N CYS A 159 5.14 21.18 -5.74
CA CYS A 159 3.78 20.65 -5.67
C CYS A 159 3.78 19.16 -5.29
N LEU A 160 4.60 18.34 -5.97
CA LEU A 160 4.70 16.91 -5.67
C LEU A 160 5.18 16.65 -4.24
N PHE A 161 6.20 17.38 -3.79
CA PHE A 161 6.69 17.30 -2.42
C PHE A 161 5.60 17.67 -1.40
N ASN A 162 4.92 18.81 -1.59
CA ASN A 162 3.87 19.27 -0.68
C ASN A 162 2.71 18.27 -0.60
N THR A 163 2.29 17.71 -1.73
CA THR A 163 1.24 16.67 -1.78
C THR A 163 1.65 15.42 -1.00
N ARG A 164 2.88 14.93 -1.18
CA ARG A 164 3.40 13.76 -0.44
C ARG A 164 3.54 14.03 1.05
N ALA A 165 4.03 15.21 1.43
CA ALA A 165 4.14 15.62 2.82
C ALA A 165 2.74 15.72 3.45
N ALA A 166 1.76 16.32 2.77
CA ALA A 166 0.39 16.41 3.25
C ALA A 166 -0.24 15.04 3.51
N PHE A 167 -0.14 14.11 2.54
CA PHE A 167 -0.65 12.74 2.75
C PHE A 167 0.08 12.01 3.88
N THR A 168 1.40 12.16 3.99
CA THR A 168 2.18 11.48 5.04
C THR A 168 1.81 12.00 6.44
N ILE A 169 1.69 13.32 6.60
CA ILE A 169 1.30 13.95 7.86
C ILE A 169 -0.15 13.57 8.20
N ALA A 170 -1.07 13.70 7.25
CA ALA A 170 -2.47 13.34 7.44
C ALA A 170 -2.62 11.85 7.83
N ALA A 171 -1.96 10.95 7.11
CA ALA A 171 -1.94 9.51 7.46
C ALA A 171 -1.43 9.28 8.88
N THR A 172 -0.37 9.98 9.29
CA THR A 172 0.19 9.87 10.65
C THR A 172 -0.82 10.33 11.70
N VAL A 173 -1.44 11.49 11.52
CA VAL A 173 -2.46 12.03 12.44
C VAL A 173 -3.65 11.08 12.53
N PHE A 174 -4.18 10.64 11.39
CA PHE A 174 -5.32 9.71 11.37
C PHE A 174 -4.98 8.35 11.98
N PHE A 175 -3.77 7.83 11.80
CA PHE A 175 -3.36 6.60 12.46
C PHE A 175 -3.26 6.76 13.99
N ILE A 176 -2.76 7.88 14.49
CA ILE A 176 -2.75 8.18 15.93
C ILE A 176 -4.17 8.26 16.49
N VAL A 177 -5.08 8.95 15.78
CA VAL A 177 -6.50 9.04 16.17
C VAL A 177 -7.18 7.66 16.13
N CYS A 178 -6.84 6.82 15.14
CA CYS A 178 -7.30 5.44 15.06
C CYS A 178 -6.91 4.65 16.30
N LEU A 179 -5.62 4.67 16.69
CA LEU A 179 -5.13 3.97 17.87
C LEU A 179 -5.77 4.50 19.16
N ALA A 180 -5.87 5.82 19.30
CA ALA A 180 -6.49 6.45 20.47
C ALA A 180 -7.99 6.11 20.58
N GLY A 181 -8.74 6.18 19.47
CA GLY A 181 -10.16 5.85 19.42
C GLY A 181 -10.43 4.38 19.72
N ALA A 182 -9.65 3.48 19.11
CA ALA A 182 -9.76 2.04 19.36
C ALA A 182 -9.39 1.68 20.81
N GLY A 183 -8.28 2.24 21.32
CA GLY A 183 -7.83 2.00 22.70
C GLY A 183 -8.81 2.54 23.74
N TYR A 184 -9.34 3.75 23.54
CA TYR A 184 -10.30 4.35 24.45
C TYR A 184 -11.66 3.62 24.44
N ALA A 185 -12.12 3.18 23.26
CA ALA A 185 -13.32 2.35 23.15
C ALA A 185 -13.17 1.02 23.89
N GLN A 186 -12.00 0.38 23.78
CA GLN A 186 -11.70 -0.87 24.48
C GLN A 186 -11.62 -0.65 26.01
N TYR A 187 -10.95 0.41 26.45
CA TYR A 187 -10.86 0.78 27.87
C TYR A 187 -12.24 1.00 28.53
N ILE A 188 -13.13 1.73 27.85
CA ILE A 188 -14.50 1.92 28.34
C ILE A 188 -15.23 0.58 28.44
N LYS A 189 -15.11 -0.25 27.41
CA LYS A 189 -15.79 -1.56 27.36
C LYS A 189 -15.34 -2.48 28.49
N GLU A 190 -14.04 -2.50 28.81
CA GLU A 190 -13.49 -3.31 29.90
C GLU A 190 -13.93 -2.79 31.28
N ASN A 191 -13.95 -1.47 31.50
CA ASN A 191 -14.37 -0.90 32.77
C ASN A 191 -15.89 -0.89 32.97
N GLY A 192 -16.68 -0.80 31.90
CA GLY A 192 -18.14 -0.89 31.94
C GLY A 192 -18.68 -2.30 32.21
N GLN A 193 -17.86 -3.34 32.00
CA GLN A 193 -18.23 -4.76 32.21
C GLN A 193 -18.18 -5.23 33.68
N HIS A 194 -18.29 -4.33 34.67
CA HIS A 194 -18.28 -4.69 36.10
C HIS A 194 -19.42 -5.63 36.56
N ASN A 195 -20.44 -5.88 35.73
CA ASN A 195 -21.56 -6.76 36.07
C ASN A 195 -21.82 -7.82 34.97
N GLY A 196 -21.11 -8.95 35.03
CA GLY A 196 -21.60 -10.22 34.47
C GLY A 196 -20.66 -10.94 33.50
N ASN A 197 -20.47 -12.25 33.74
CA ASN A 197 -19.79 -13.24 32.91
C ASN A 197 -20.35 -13.33 31.48
N SER A 198 -20.03 -12.39 30.60
CA SER A 198 -20.41 -12.46 29.20
C SER A 198 -19.16 -12.50 28.32
N THR A 199 -18.75 -13.71 27.95
CA THR A 199 -17.79 -14.02 26.88
C THR A 199 -18.31 -13.66 25.48
N VAL A 200 -19.45 -12.96 25.39
CA VAL A 200 -20.06 -12.52 24.15
C VAL A 200 -19.36 -11.26 23.67
N VAL A 201 -18.71 -11.32 22.51
CA VAL A 201 -18.17 -10.16 21.81
C VAL A 201 -19.34 -9.23 21.47
N VAL A 202 -19.61 -8.24 22.33
CA VAL A 202 -20.66 -7.24 22.11
C VAL A 202 -20.37 -6.52 20.79
N GLU A 203 -21.33 -6.60 19.86
CA GLU A 203 -21.27 -5.88 18.59
C GLU A 203 -21.35 -4.37 18.83
N TRP A 204 -20.52 -3.59 18.13
CA TRP A 204 -20.53 -2.13 18.22
C TRP A 204 -21.83 -1.56 17.64
N LYS A 205 -22.73 -1.12 18.51
CA LYS A 205 -24.04 -0.53 18.17
C LYS A 205 -24.30 0.76 18.95
N PRO A 206 -25.15 1.67 18.45
CA PRO A 206 -25.57 2.85 19.19
C PRO A 206 -26.17 2.41 20.52
N GLY A 207 -25.82 3.11 21.59
CA GLY A 207 -26.22 2.75 22.95
C GLY A 207 -25.26 1.80 23.67
N VAL A 208 -24.28 1.19 23.00
CA VAL A 208 -23.17 0.47 23.66
C VAL A 208 -22.13 1.48 24.13
N GLU A 209 -21.68 1.36 25.38
CA GLU A 209 -20.59 2.19 25.90
C GLU A 209 -19.32 2.03 25.06
N GLY A 210 -18.63 3.13 24.78
CA GLY A 210 -17.46 3.14 23.90
C GLY A 210 -17.79 3.11 22.39
N PHE A 211 -19.06 3.12 21.99
CA PHE A 211 -19.44 3.17 20.57
C PHE A 211 -18.93 4.42 19.84
N SER A 212 -19.10 5.62 20.42
CA SER A 212 -18.64 6.87 19.80
C SER A 212 -17.13 6.89 19.54
N PRO A 213 -16.25 6.60 20.52
CA PRO A 213 -14.81 6.55 20.25
C PRO A 213 -14.41 5.41 19.30
N HIS A 214 -15.14 4.29 19.29
CA HIS A 214 -14.93 3.25 18.29
C HIS A 214 -15.17 3.78 16.87
N ILE A 215 -16.28 4.47 16.62
CA ILE A 215 -16.58 5.05 15.31
C ILE A 215 -15.53 6.09 14.90
N VAL A 216 -15.09 6.95 15.82
CA VAL A 216 -13.99 7.89 15.55
C VAL A 216 -12.72 7.15 15.13
N GLY A 217 -12.37 6.08 15.84
CA GLY A 217 -11.22 5.23 15.51
C GLY A 217 -11.34 4.63 14.11
N VAL A 218 -12.49 4.04 13.78
CA VAL A 218 -12.75 3.45 12.46
C VAL A 218 -12.72 4.50 11.35
N THR A 219 -13.32 5.67 11.54
CA THR A 219 -13.25 6.74 10.54
C THR A 219 -11.80 7.18 10.29
N ALA A 220 -11.00 7.31 11.35
CA ALA A 220 -9.60 7.65 11.23
C ALA A 220 -8.76 6.55 10.57
N GLU A 221 -9.07 5.28 10.83
CA GLU A 221 -8.49 4.11 10.14
C GLU A 221 -8.63 4.25 8.61
N TRP A 222 -9.86 4.52 8.14
CA TRP A 222 -10.16 4.70 6.71
C TRP A 222 -9.47 5.91 6.10
N LEU A 223 -9.45 7.04 6.80
CA LEU A 223 -8.77 8.24 6.33
C LEU A 223 -7.25 8.03 6.23
N SER A 224 -6.66 7.31 7.18
CA SER A 224 -5.25 6.90 7.13
C SER A 224 -4.99 6.00 5.91
N ALA A 225 -5.82 4.98 5.69
CA ALA A 225 -5.70 4.07 4.55
C ALA A 225 -5.81 4.80 3.20
N LEU A 226 -6.74 5.74 3.07
CA LEU A 226 -6.89 6.58 1.88
C LEU A 226 -5.67 7.47 1.65
N CYS A 227 -5.11 8.07 2.70
CA CYS A 227 -3.89 8.87 2.58
C CYS A 227 -2.70 8.02 2.10
N LEU A 228 -2.53 6.81 2.65
CA LEU A 228 -1.50 5.86 2.19
C LEU A 228 -1.72 5.47 0.72
N LEU A 229 -2.97 5.15 0.34
CA LEU A 229 -3.34 4.82 -1.03
C LEU A 229 -2.97 5.94 -2.00
N PHE A 230 -3.44 7.17 -1.74
CA PHE A 230 -3.19 8.31 -2.61
C PHE A 230 -1.72 8.70 -2.66
N PHE A 231 -0.97 8.52 -1.56
CA PHE A 231 0.48 8.67 -1.57
C PHE A 231 1.10 7.76 -2.63
N ILE A 232 0.75 6.47 -2.67
CA ILE A 232 1.30 5.53 -3.68
C ILE A 232 0.90 5.95 -5.10
N VAL A 233 -0.35 6.40 -5.29
CA VAL A 233 -0.83 6.87 -6.60
C VAL A 233 -0.01 8.05 -7.13
N THR A 234 0.60 8.88 -6.27
CA THR A 234 1.48 9.98 -6.71
C THR A 234 2.68 9.50 -7.54
N PHE A 235 3.10 8.23 -7.42
CA PHE A 235 4.18 7.67 -8.25
C PHE A 235 3.83 7.60 -9.74
N TYR A 236 2.54 7.66 -10.09
CA TYR A 236 2.07 7.62 -11.47
C TYR A 236 2.82 8.62 -12.38
N GLY A 237 3.04 9.85 -11.90
CA GLY A 237 3.72 10.88 -12.67
C GLY A 237 5.18 10.55 -12.96
N GLU A 238 5.95 10.16 -11.94
CA GLU A 238 7.37 9.80 -12.10
C GLU A 238 7.54 8.50 -12.92
N PHE A 239 6.64 7.54 -12.76
CA PHE A 239 6.67 6.29 -13.50
C PHE A 239 6.38 6.47 -14.99
N LYS A 240 5.85 7.64 -15.40
CA LYS A 240 5.71 7.96 -16.83
C LYS A 240 7.02 8.09 -17.57
N SER A 241 8.06 8.46 -16.85
CA SER A 241 9.38 8.72 -17.43
C SER A 241 10.29 7.48 -17.44
N ILE A 242 9.85 6.36 -16.84
CA ILE A 242 10.67 5.16 -16.74
C ILE A 242 10.65 4.37 -18.06
N LYS A 243 11.84 4.08 -18.60
CA LYS A 243 12.05 3.12 -19.68
C LYS A 243 12.86 1.94 -19.15
N MET A 244 12.26 0.75 -19.18
CA MET A 244 12.94 -0.48 -18.75
C MET A 244 13.41 -1.25 -19.97
N LYS A 245 14.70 -1.60 -20.03
CA LYS A 245 15.27 -2.53 -21.02
C LYS A 245 15.57 -3.86 -20.33
N LEU A 246 14.78 -4.88 -20.61
CA LEU A 246 15.04 -6.23 -20.11
C LEU A 246 16.06 -6.91 -21.03
N VAL A 247 17.25 -7.21 -20.50
CA VAL A 247 18.28 -7.99 -21.22
C VAL A 247 18.31 -9.38 -20.60
N VAL A 248 17.92 -10.38 -21.38
CA VAL A 248 17.99 -11.79 -20.97
C VAL A 248 19.22 -12.40 -21.64
N SER A 249 20.24 -12.71 -20.84
CA SER A 249 21.43 -13.43 -21.31
C SER A 249 21.53 -14.78 -20.61
N ARG A 250 21.75 -15.86 -21.37
CA ARG A 250 22.10 -17.17 -20.79
C ARG A 250 23.51 -17.07 -20.19
N ARG A 251 23.66 -17.38 -18.90
CA ARG A 251 24.99 -17.66 -18.34
C ARG A 251 25.49 -18.97 -18.95
N SER A 252 26.44 -18.89 -19.87
CA SER A 252 27.19 -20.06 -20.33
C SER A 252 28.40 -20.27 -19.43
N ALA A 253 28.61 -21.50 -18.93
CA ALA A 253 29.83 -21.85 -18.18
C ALA A 253 31.09 -21.85 -19.07
N SER A 254 30.91 -21.95 -20.39
CA SER A 254 31.95 -21.85 -21.39
C SER A 254 31.47 -20.91 -22.50
N PRO A 255 32.03 -19.70 -22.67
CA PRO A 255 31.67 -18.88 -23.82
C PRO A 255 32.08 -19.63 -25.09
N ILE A 256 31.11 -20.03 -25.90
CA ILE A 256 31.39 -20.47 -27.27
C ILE A 256 31.84 -19.19 -27.99
N PRO A 257 33.07 -19.11 -28.53
CA PRO A 257 33.47 -17.96 -29.31
C PRO A 257 32.49 -17.84 -30.48
N LEU A 258 31.76 -16.73 -30.53
CA LEU A 258 30.99 -16.37 -31.70
C LEU A 258 32.00 -16.09 -32.81
N SER A 259 32.19 -17.04 -33.74
CA SER A 259 32.77 -16.75 -35.04
C SER A 259 31.73 -15.96 -35.85
N VAL A 260 31.55 -14.69 -35.51
CA VAL A 260 30.69 -13.79 -36.26
C VAL A 260 31.61 -12.85 -37.01
N SER A 261 31.67 -13.05 -38.33
CA SER A 261 32.15 -12.04 -39.27
C SER A 261 31.24 -10.81 -39.17
N ASP A 262 31.83 -9.62 -39.18
CA ASP A 262 31.18 -8.31 -38.98
C ASP A 262 30.03 -7.96 -39.97
N GLU A 263 29.74 -8.82 -40.94
CA GLU A 263 28.72 -8.55 -41.97
C GLU A 263 27.28 -8.85 -41.55
N SER A 264 27.02 -9.70 -40.54
CA SER A 264 25.65 -10.14 -40.25
C SER A 264 24.83 -9.16 -39.37
N MET A 265 25.37 -8.01 -39.00
CA MET A 265 24.72 -7.04 -38.10
C MET A 265 23.94 -5.93 -38.83
N ARG A 266 23.82 -6.01 -40.16
CA ARG A 266 23.10 -5.03 -40.98
C ARG A 266 21.91 -5.64 -41.74
N THR A 267 20.96 -6.22 -41.04
CA THR A 267 19.61 -6.38 -41.59
C THR A 267 18.57 -6.24 -40.47
N PRO A 268 17.76 -5.15 -40.46
CA PRO A 268 16.58 -5.11 -39.61
C PRO A 268 15.56 -6.09 -40.20
N LEU A 269 15.30 -7.20 -39.50
CA LEU A 269 14.12 -8.02 -39.74
C LEU A 269 12.89 -7.19 -39.36
N LEU A 270 12.26 -6.61 -40.39
CA LEU A 270 10.87 -6.16 -40.33
C LEU A 270 9.97 -7.40 -40.42
N LEU A 271 9.31 -7.71 -39.32
CA LEU A 271 8.04 -8.45 -39.27
C LEU A 271 7.13 -7.72 -38.28
#